data_AF-A0A3D2U6R6-F1
#
_entry.id   AF-A0A3D2U6R6-F1
#
_cell.length_a   1.000
_cell.length_b   1.000
_cell.length_c   1.000
_cell.angle_alpha   90.00
_cell.angle_beta   90.00
_cell.angle_gamma   90.00
#
_symmetry.space_group_name_H-M   'P 1'
#
loop_
_entity.id
_entity.type
_entity.pdbx_description
1 polymer ?
#
loop_
_entity_poly.entity_id
_entity_poly.type
_entity_poly.pdbx_seq_one_letter_code
_entity_poly.pdbx_strand_id
1 'polypeptide(L)'
;CRQTTSNRVRSVEQPVPSGANRIVTASHDDDIRHQLELETGQIDGSWRPRLGSVLLSLATVLFFFSAIIDPARLDIPHAGAYGLLAALILAVFAVLLLRQPGEARDLAWRAQIPGLRFDSVVLYTRSSCHLCHQARETLLMHVEYLSDISEVDIDGDPQLVQRYGESVPVVVIDGRERFRGQVDVLLLRRLIDATSPRGGTA
;
A
#
# COMPACT_ATOMS: atom_id res chain seq x y z
N CYS A 1 83.75 17.62 18.12
CA CYS A 1 82.61 16.81 18.59
C CYS A 1 81.35 17.31 17.91
N ARG A 2 80.98 16.72 16.77
CA ARG A 2 80.07 15.58 16.59
C ARG A 2 78.61 16.01 16.69
N GLN A 3 77.95 15.89 15.54
CA GLN A 3 76.59 16.25 15.14
C GLN A 3 75.51 15.60 16.03
N THR A 4 74.37 16.27 16.24
CA THR A 4 73.02 15.69 16.48
C THR A 4 72.00 16.84 16.40
N THR A 5 70.82 16.80 15.77
CA THR A 5 70.25 15.94 14.71
C THR A 5 68.95 16.63 14.26
N SER A 6 68.86 16.91 12.96
CA SER A 6 67.59 16.96 12.23
C SER A 6 66.95 15.56 12.32
N ASN A 7 65.66 15.46 12.64
CA ASN A 7 64.94 14.21 12.36
C ASN A 7 63.49 14.46 11.94
N ARG A 8 63.35 14.65 10.62
CA ARG A 8 62.18 14.28 9.82
C ARG A 8 62.15 12.74 9.76
N VAL A 9 61.26 12.11 10.51
CA VAL A 9 61.00 10.66 10.35
C VAL A 9 59.93 10.47 9.28
N ARG A 10 60.33 9.67 8.29
CA ARG A 10 59.60 9.19 7.11
C ARG A 10 58.55 8.15 7.49
N SER A 11 57.55 8.06 6.62
CA SER A 11 56.90 6.85 6.09
C SER A 11 57.12 5.53 6.83
N VAL A 12 56.03 4.96 7.32
CA VAL A 12 55.87 3.51 7.37
C VAL A 12 54.89 3.14 6.25
N GLU A 13 55.46 2.71 5.14
CA GLU A 13 54.79 2.06 4.02
C GLU A 13 54.78 0.55 4.32
N GLN A 14 53.58 -0.05 4.30
CA GLN A 14 53.25 -1.45 3.97
C GLN A 14 53.48 -2.57 5.02
N PRO A 15 52.68 -3.66 5.03
CA PRO A 15 52.05 -4.30 3.87
C PRO A 15 50.54 -4.60 3.95
N VAL A 16 49.96 -4.55 2.74
CA VAL A 16 48.64 -5.04 2.34
C VAL A 16 48.52 -6.56 2.54
N PRO A 17 47.44 -7.06 3.19
CA PRO A 17 46.85 -8.32 2.79
C PRO A 17 45.75 -8.04 1.77
N SER A 18 46.06 -8.39 0.53
CA SER A 18 45.12 -8.57 -0.57
C SER A 18 44.16 -9.67 -0.18
N GLY A 19 42.86 -9.38 -0.10
CA GLY A 19 41.89 -10.40 0.29
C GLY A 19 40.49 -9.86 0.48
N ALA A 20 39.72 -9.89 -0.61
CA ALA A 20 38.26 -9.89 -0.60
C ALA A 20 37.58 -8.64 -0.06
N ASN A 21 37.54 -7.60 -0.90
CA ASN A 21 36.39 -6.71 -0.94
C ASN A 21 35.17 -7.57 -1.29
N ARG A 22 34.48 -8.13 -0.29
CA ARG A 22 33.17 -8.76 -0.50
C ARG A 22 32.21 -7.61 -0.76
N ILE A 23 32.11 -7.25 -2.04
CA ILE A 23 30.91 -6.67 -2.61
C ILE A 23 29.81 -7.62 -2.17
N VAL A 24 29.10 -7.27 -1.10
CA VAL A 24 27.82 -7.88 -0.78
C VAL A 24 26.95 -7.42 -1.93
N THR A 25 26.88 -8.28 -2.93
CA THR A 25 26.15 -8.12 -4.16
C THR A 25 24.72 -7.75 -3.81
N ALA A 26 24.32 -6.50 -4.09
CA ALA A 26 22.93 -6.16 -4.37
C ALA A 26 22.32 -7.15 -5.40
N SER A 27 23.18 -7.73 -6.25
CA SER A 27 22.86 -8.83 -7.16
C SER A 27 22.47 -10.17 -6.51
N HIS A 28 22.77 -10.45 -5.23
CA HIS A 28 22.27 -11.68 -4.56
C HIS A 28 20.86 -11.49 -3.99
N ASP A 29 20.48 -10.25 -3.67
CA ASP A 29 19.15 -9.93 -3.16
C ASP A 29 18.13 -9.80 -4.32
N ASP A 30 18.59 -9.34 -5.48
CA ASP A 30 17.80 -9.32 -6.73
C ASP A 30 17.47 -10.74 -7.24
N ASP A 31 18.41 -11.70 -7.09
CA ASP A 31 18.23 -13.08 -7.56
C ASP A 31 17.24 -13.87 -6.65
N ILE A 32 17.29 -13.62 -5.33
CA ILE A 32 16.32 -14.19 -4.37
C ILE A 32 14.92 -13.60 -4.61
N ARG A 33 14.81 -12.31 -4.97
CA ARG A 33 13.52 -11.68 -5.33
C ARG A 33 12.87 -12.33 -6.55
N HIS A 34 13.67 -12.59 -7.60
CA HIS A 34 13.19 -13.22 -8.82
C HIS A 34 12.80 -14.69 -8.64
N GLN A 35 13.49 -15.45 -7.78
CA GLN A 35 13.07 -16.82 -7.46
C GLN A 35 11.79 -16.89 -6.62
N LEU A 36 11.60 -15.97 -5.67
CA LEU A 36 10.37 -15.91 -4.87
C LEU A 36 9.14 -15.55 -5.71
N GLU A 37 9.27 -14.71 -6.74
CA GLU A 37 8.18 -14.39 -7.68
C GLU A 37 7.75 -15.57 -8.56
N LEU A 38 8.62 -16.56 -8.77
CA LEU A 38 8.30 -17.75 -9.56
C LEU A 38 7.73 -18.90 -8.71
N GLU A 39 8.16 -19.05 -7.45
CA GLU A 39 7.66 -20.10 -6.54
C GLU A 39 6.44 -19.69 -5.73
N THR A 40 6.35 -18.42 -5.32
CA THR A 40 5.09 -17.89 -4.77
C THR A 40 4.21 -17.50 -5.95
N GLY A 41 3.60 -18.53 -6.54
CA GLY A 41 2.48 -18.39 -7.46
C GLY A 41 1.65 -17.21 -7.00
N GLN A 42 1.74 -16.15 -7.79
CA GLN A 42 1.04 -14.91 -7.66
C GLN A 42 -0.45 -15.25 -7.73
N ILE A 43 -1.01 -15.67 -6.60
CA ILE A 43 -2.44 -15.67 -6.34
C ILE A 43 -2.77 -14.19 -6.13
N ASP A 44 -2.66 -13.45 -7.21
CA ASP A 44 -3.16 -12.10 -7.32
C ASP A 44 -4.65 -12.13 -6.97
N GLY A 45 -5.09 -11.19 -6.15
CA GLY A 45 -6.51 -10.97 -5.83
C GLY A 45 -7.39 -10.60 -7.04
N SER A 46 -6.91 -10.83 -8.26
CA SER A 46 -7.55 -10.61 -9.55
C SER A 46 -8.60 -11.68 -9.92
N TRP A 47 -8.69 -12.79 -9.16
CA TRP A 47 -9.68 -13.82 -9.44
C TRP A 47 -11.12 -13.28 -9.36
N ARG A 48 -11.40 -12.30 -8.49
CA ARG A 48 -12.75 -11.75 -8.26
C ARG A 48 -13.33 -10.95 -9.45
N PRO A 49 -12.61 -10.02 -10.11
CA PRO A 49 -13.11 -9.37 -11.32
C PRO A 49 -13.20 -10.35 -12.51
N ARG A 50 -12.30 -11.35 -12.59
CA ARG A 50 -12.38 -12.44 -13.56
C ARG A 50 -13.62 -13.32 -13.32
N LEU A 51 -13.99 -13.60 -12.07
CA LEU A 51 -15.26 -14.25 -11.76
C LEU A 51 -16.47 -13.36 -12.06
N GLY A 52 -16.36 -12.05 -11.82
CA GLY A 52 -17.40 -11.10 -12.17
C GLY A 52 -17.73 -11.11 -13.67
N SER A 53 -16.71 -11.12 -14.53
CA SER A 53 -16.90 -11.21 -15.99
C SER A 53 -17.40 -12.59 -16.43
N VAL A 54 -16.95 -13.67 -15.79
CA VAL A 54 -17.46 -15.03 -16.05
C VAL A 54 -18.92 -15.17 -15.65
N LEU A 55 -19.32 -14.66 -14.48
CA LEU A 55 -20.71 -14.69 -14.01
C LEU A 55 -21.63 -13.82 -14.89
N LEU A 56 -21.15 -12.66 -15.34
CA LEU A 56 -21.89 -11.82 -16.29
C LEU A 56 -22.07 -12.51 -17.65
N SER A 57 -21.04 -13.20 -18.12
CA SER A 57 -21.11 -14.01 -19.35
C SER A 57 -22.08 -15.17 -19.20
N LEU A 58 -22.04 -15.88 -18.06
CA LEU A 58 -22.96 -16.98 -17.75
C LEU A 58 -24.41 -16.50 -17.64
N ALA A 59 -24.66 -15.34 -17.04
CA ALA A 59 -25.99 -14.72 -16.98
C ALA A 59 -26.55 -14.42 -18.37
N THR A 60 -25.71 -13.88 -19.25
CA THR A 60 -26.08 -13.56 -20.64
C THR A 60 -26.41 -14.82 -21.42
N VAL A 61 -25.63 -15.89 -21.24
CA VAL A 61 -25.87 -17.21 -21.86
C VAL A 61 -27.17 -17.81 -21.34
N LEU A 62 -27.43 -17.81 -20.03
CA LEU A 62 -28.66 -18.35 -19.45
C LEU A 62 -29.92 -17.59 -19.89
N PHE A 63 -29.85 -16.26 -20.00
CA PHE A 63 -30.94 -15.43 -20.52
C PHE A 63 -31.25 -15.78 -21.98
N PHE A 64 -30.22 -15.85 -22.83
CA PHE A 64 -30.35 -16.17 -24.25
C PHE A 64 -30.87 -17.60 -24.46
N PHE A 65 -30.37 -18.56 -23.68
CA PHE A 65 -30.80 -19.96 -23.73
C PHE A 65 -32.27 -20.12 -23.28
N SER A 66 -32.70 -19.35 -22.27
CA SER A 66 -34.10 -19.33 -21.82
C SER A 66 -35.05 -18.64 -22.81
N ALA A 67 -34.54 -17.74 -23.66
CA ALA A 67 -35.31 -17.07 -24.70
C ALA A 67 -35.42 -17.87 -26.01
N ILE A 68 -34.51 -18.81 -26.26
CA ILE A 68 -34.42 -19.60 -27.50
C ILE A 68 -34.97 -21.01 -27.34
N ILE A 69 -34.90 -21.59 -26.13
CA ILE A 69 -35.44 -22.93 -25.90
C ILE A 69 -36.95 -22.84 -25.74
N ASP A 70 -37.66 -23.46 -26.68
CA ASP A 70 -39.11 -23.70 -26.59
C ASP A 70 -39.45 -24.39 -25.25
N PRO A 71 -40.23 -23.75 -24.35
CA PRO A 71 -40.57 -24.30 -23.05
C PRO A 71 -41.45 -25.56 -23.16
N ALA A 72 -41.91 -25.92 -24.36
CA ALA A 72 -42.71 -27.10 -24.63
C ALA A 72 -41.92 -28.43 -24.68
N ARG A 73 -40.59 -28.39 -24.63
CA ARG A 73 -39.73 -29.60 -24.73
C ARG A 73 -39.23 -30.14 -23.39
N LEU A 74 -39.27 -29.31 -22.33
CA LEU A 74 -38.93 -29.65 -20.96
C LEU A 74 -40.21 -29.40 -20.14
N ASP A 75 -40.88 -30.47 -19.72
CA ASP A 75 -42.17 -30.50 -18.99
C ASP A 75 -42.04 -29.89 -17.56
N ILE A 76 -41.52 -28.68 -17.46
CA ILE A 76 -41.19 -27.97 -16.23
C ILE A 76 -42.09 -26.72 -16.15
N PRO A 77 -43.00 -26.63 -15.17
CA PRO A 77 -43.85 -25.46 -15.01
C PRO A 77 -43.00 -24.21 -14.76
N HIS A 78 -43.30 -23.13 -15.50
CA HIS A 78 -42.69 -21.80 -15.37
C HIS A 78 -41.19 -21.70 -15.71
N ALA A 79 -40.66 -22.58 -16.59
CA ALA A 79 -39.26 -22.56 -17.03
C ALA A 79 -38.73 -21.17 -17.45
N GLY A 80 -39.52 -20.36 -18.16
CA GLY A 80 -39.14 -19.01 -18.56
C GLY A 80 -39.01 -18.01 -17.39
N ALA A 81 -39.80 -18.18 -16.32
CA ALA A 81 -39.75 -17.30 -15.16
C ALA A 81 -38.48 -17.51 -14.34
N TYR A 82 -38.04 -18.77 -14.19
CA TYR A 82 -36.78 -19.10 -13.51
C TYR A 82 -35.54 -18.60 -14.27
N GLY A 83 -35.57 -18.65 -15.61
CA GLY A 83 -34.48 -18.12 -16.45
C GLY A 83 -34.29 -16.60 -16.29
N LEU A 84 -35.39 -15.84 -16.28
CA LEU A 84 -35.36 -14.40 -16.04
C LEU A 84 -34.89 -14.06 -14.62
N LEU A 85 -35.37 -14.79 -13.61
CA LEU A 85 -34.97 -14.58 -12.22
C LEU A 85 -33.48 -14.86 -11.99
N ALA A 86 -32.94 -15.94 -12.56
CA ALA A 86 -31.52 -16.28 -12.46
C ALA A 86 -30.62 -15.23 -13.14
N ALA A 87 -31.03 -14.73 -14.32
CA ALA A 87 -30.30 -13.66 -15.01
C ALA A 87 -30.26 -12.36 -14.20
N LEU A 88 -31.39 -11.96 -13.57
CA LEU A 88 -31.44 -10.78 -12.70
C LEU A 88 -30.57 -10.94 -11.45
N ILE A 89 -30.60 -12.10 -10.79
CA ILE A 89 -29.78 -12.37 -9.59
C ILE A 89 -28.28 -12.29 -9.94
N LEU A 90 -27.84 -12.90 -11.03
CA LEU A 90 -26.45 -12.86 -11.46
C LEU A 90 -26.01 -11.46 -11.88
N ALA A 91 -26.88 -10.70 -12.57
CA ALA A 91 -26.58 -9.31 -12.94
C ALA A 91 -26.42 -8.41 -11.71
N VAL A 92 -27.31 -8.53 -10.72
CA VAL A 92 -27.21 -7.80 -9.45
C VAL A 92 -25.94 -8.20 -8.69
N PHE A 93 -25.62 -9.50 -8.63
CA PHE A 93 -24.41 -9.99 -7.96
C PHE A 93 -23.13 -9.51 -8.65
N ALA A 94 -23.10 -9.49 -10.00
CA ALA A 94 -22.00 -8.93 -10.77
C ALA A 94 -21.83 -7.42 -10.52
N VAL A 95 -22.92 -6.66 -10.52
CA VAL A 95 -22.91 -5.22 -10.20
C VAL A 95 -22.44 -4.98 -8.76
N LEU A 96 -22.87 -5.79 -7.79
CA LEU A 96 -22.41 -5.70 -6.40
C LEU A 96 -20.92 -6.02 -6.28
N LEU A 97 -20.41 -7.03 -6.98
CA LEU A 97 -18.97 -7.35 -7.01
C LEU A 97 -18.12 -6.25 -7.67
N LEU A 98 -18.66 -5.55 -8.68
CA LEU A 98 -17.98 -4.45 -9.36
C LEU A 98 -18.11 -3.11 -8.60
N ARG A 99 -19.18 -2.92 -7.82
CA ARG A 99 -19.42 -1.71 -7.02
C ARG A 99 -18.76 -1.73 -5.64
N GLN A 100 -18.09 -2.80 -5.23
CA GLN A 100 -17.39 -2.80 -3.96
C GLN A 100 -16.29 -1.71 -3.98
N PRO A 101 -16.34 -0.71 -3.08
CA PRO A 101 -15.41 0.40 -3.04
C PRO A 101 -13.98 -0.14 -2.91
N GLY A 102 -13.09 0.33 -3.78
CA GLY A 102 -11.70 -0.13 -3.88
C GLY A 102 -10.85 0.13 -2.63
N GLU A 103 -11.36 0.84 -1.62
CA GLU A 103 -10.66 1.11 -0.36
C GLU A 103 -10.25 -0.16 0.41
N ALA A 104 -10.96 -1.28 0.22
CA ALA A 104 -10.62 -2.56 0.87
C ALA A 104 -9.76 -3.52 0.01
N ARG A 105 -9.26 -3.11 -1.17
CA ARG A 105 -8.69 -4.07 -2.16
C ARG A 105 -7.17 -4.11 -2.29
N ASP A 106 -6.43 -3.32 -1.54
CA ASP A 106 -4.97 -3.27 -1.66
C ASP A 106 -4.28 -3.65 -0.35
N LEU A 107 -4.55 -4.84 0.16
CA LEU A 107 -3.65 -5.49 1.14
C LEU A 107 -2.29 -5.90 0.49
N ALA A 108 -2.18 -5.77 -0.83
CA ALA A 108 -0.98 -6.11 -1.60
C ALA A 108 -0.21 -4.88 -2.12
N TRP A 109 -0.68 -3.65 -1.86
CA TRP A 109 0.12 -2.48 -2.24
C TRP A 109 1.39 -2.45 -1.39
N ARG A 110 2.53 -2.47 -2.07
CA ARG A 110 3.85 -2.20 -1.53
C ARG A 110 4.54 -1.25 -2.49
N ALA A 111 5.26 -0.27 -1.96
CA ALA A 111 6.11 0.56 -2.80
C ALA A 111 7.13 -0.32 -3.53
N GLN A 112 7.41 0.00 -4.80
CA GLN A 112 8.33 -0.76 -5.66
C GLN A 112 9.74 -0.87 -5.07
N ILE A 113 10.12 0.09 -4.22
CA ILE A 113 11.39 0.11 -3.52
C ILE A 113 11.10 0.16 -2.01
N PRO A 114 11.63 -0.75 -1.18
CA PRO A 114 11.46 -0.67 0.27
C PRO A 114 12.30 0.47 0.86
N GLY A 115 11.88 1.01 2.00
CA GLY A 115 12.65 1.99 2.78
C GLY A 115 11.87 3.22 3.21
N LEU A 116 12.36 3.85 4.28
CA LEU A 116 11.79 5.06 4.86
C LEU A 116 11.79 6.22 3.85
N ARG A 117 10.66 6.93 3.75
CA ARG A 117 10.49 8.09 2.86
C ARG A 117 10.48 9.42 3.62
N PHE A 118 9.97 9.43 4.84
CA PHE A 118 9.77 10.66 5.64
C PHE A 118 10.46 10.54 7.00
N ASP A 119 11.01 11.64 7.53
CA ASP A 119 11.74 11.67 8.82
C ASP A 119 10.80 11.89 9.99
N SER A 120 9.71 12.60 9.76
CA SER A 120 8.81 13.04 10.83
C SER A 120 7.37 12.98 10.36
N VAL A 121 6.53 12.35 11.18
CA VAL A 121 5.09 12.33 11.00
C VAL A 121 4.45 12.80 12.31
N VAL A 122 3.66 13.86 12.24
CA VAL A 122 2.90 14.40 13.38
C VAL A 122 1.42 14.33 13.05
N LEU A 123 0.68 13.63 13.90
CA LEU A 123 -0.77 13.54 13.85
C LEU A 123 -1.35 14.45 14.94
N TYR A 124 -1.95 15.56 14.52
CA TYR A 124 -2.76 16.39 15.41
C TYR A 124 -4.12 15.71 15.58
N THR A 125 -4.40 15.34 16.82
CA THR A 125 -5.61 14.61 17.25
C THR A 125 -6.35 15.40 18.31
N ARG A 126 -7.53 14.93 18.68
CA ARG A 126 -8.30 15.48 19.80
C ARG A 126 -9.00 14.37 20.57
N SER A 127 -9.43 14.69 21.79
CA SER A 127 -10.19 13.78 22.63
C SER A 127 -11.48 13.32 21.93
N SER A 128 -11.79 12.02 21.96
CA SER A 128 -13.06 11.43 21.48
C SER A 128 -13.41 11.61 19.98
N CYS A 129 -12.41 11.60 19.09
CA CYS A 129 -12.66 11.70 17.64
C CYS A 129 -12.42 10.37 16.90
N HIS A 130 -13.50 9.78 16.36
CA HIS A 130 -13.40 8.54 15.57
C HIS A 130 -12.50 8.72 14.32
N LEU A 131 -12.57 9.87 13.65
CA LEU A 131 -11.75 10.13 12.46
C LEU A 131 -10.25 10.14 12.79
N CYS A 132 -9.87 10.58 14.00
CA CYS A 132 -8.48 10.54 14.45
C CYS A 132 -7.98 9.10 14.63
N HIS A 133 -8.82 8.23 15.18
CA HIS A 133 -8.48 6.80 15.29
C HIS A 133 -8.29 6.15 13.92
N GLN A 134 -9.15 6.45 12.95
CA GLN A 134 -9.01 5.95 11.57
C GLN A 134 -7.73 6.47 10.89
N ALA A 135 -7.44 7.77 11.06
CA ALA A 135 -6.23 8.38 10.53
C ALA A 135 -4.97 7.72 11.13
N ARG A 136 -4.95 7.50 12.45
CA ARG A 136 -3.87 6.81 13.15
C ARG A 136 -3.66 5.39 12.63
N GLU A 137 -4.72 4.61 12.53
CA GLU A 137 -4.67 3.23 12.03
C GLU A 137 -4.13 3.18 10.59
N THR A 138 -4.58 4.12 9.74
CA THR A 138 -4.10 4.26 8.37
C THR A 138 -2.60 4.55 8.29
N LEU A 139 -2.08 5.42 9.15
CA LEU A 139 -0.65 5.73 9.22
C LEU A 139 0.16 4.54 9.75
N LEU A 140 -0.33 3.86 10.80
CA LEU A 140 0.33 2.67 11.37
C LEU A 140 0.46 1.53 10.36
N MET A 141 -0.52 1.35 9.48
CA MET A 141 -0.47 0.38 8.39
C MET A 141 0.66 0.64 7.38
N HIS A 142 1.22 1.86 7.34
CA HIS A 142 2.29 2.26 6.41
C HIS A 142 3.59 2.66 7.14
N VAL A 143 3.75 2.24 8.41
CA VAL A 143 4.92 2.58 9.25
C VAL A 143 6.26 2.12 8.67
N GLU A 144 6.27 1.16 7.75
CA GLU A 144 7.50 0.75 7.05
C GLU A 144 8.08 1.85 6.12
N TYR A 145 7.26 2.83 5.73
CA TYR A 145 7.64 3.95 4.86
C TYR A 145 7.69 5.29 5.60
N LEU A 146 7.16 5.33 6.81
CA LEU A 146 7.04 6.51 7.66
C LEU A 146 7.98 6.36 8.87
N SER A 147 8.63 7.44 9.32
CA SER A 147 9.22 7.46 10.66
C SER A 147 8.18 7.36 11.77
N ASP A 148 8.65 7.34 13.03
CA ASP A 148 7.83 7.40 14.22
C ASP A 148 6.72 8.48 14.12
N ILE A 149 5.50 8.04 14.42
CA ILE A 149 4.30 8.86 14.39
C ILE A 149 4.13 9.52 15.75
N SER A 150 4.26 10.84 15.80
CA SER A 150 4.03 11.64 17.00
C SER A 150 2.58 12.11 17.06
N GLU A 151 1.85 11.70 18.07
CA GLU A 151 0.46 12.12 18.30
C GLU A 151 0.44 13.33 19.24
N VAL A 152 -0.18 14.42 18.80
CA VAL A 152 -0.29 15.67 19.58
C VAL A 152 -1.77 15.99 19.77
N ASP A 153 -2.22 16.01 21.03
CA ASP A 153 -3.57 16.45 21.37
C ASP A 153 -3.66 17.98 21.27
N ILE A 154 -4.56 18.46 20.41
CA ILE A 154 -4.78 19.90 20.23
C ILE A 154 -5.57 20.53 21.39
N ASP A 155 -6.36 19.76 22.14
CA ASP A 155 -7.23 20.30 23.20
C ASP A 155 -6.40 20.91 24.36
N GLY A 156 -5.12 20.56 24.46
CA GLY A 156 -4.17 21.10 25.45
C GLY A 156 -3.53 22.45 25.11
N ASP A 157 -3.64 22.94 23.87
CA ASP A 157 -3.02 24.20 23.43
C ASP A 157 -4.04 25.09 22.69
N PRO A 158 -4.44 26.24 23.28
CA PRO A 158 -5.36 27.18 22.65
C PRO A 158 -4.94 27.65 21.25
N GLN A 159 -3.64 27.73 20.95
CA GLN A 159 -3.15 28.13 19.63
C GLN A 159 -3.39 27.03 18.59
N LEU A 160 -3.22 25.75 18.97
CA LEU A 160 -3.52 24.62 18.10
C LEU A 160 -5.02 24.45 17.90
N VAL A 161 -5.84 24.67 18.93
CA VAL A 161 -7.31 24.70 18.81
C VAL A 161 -7.74 25.77 17.80
N GLN A 162 -7.18 26.98 17.88
CA GLN A 162 -7.53 28.05 16.94
C GLN A 162 -7.12 27.72 15.51
N ARG A 163 -6.00 27.03 15.31
CA ARG A 163 -5.49 26.70 13.97
C ARG A 163 -6.15 25.49 13.34
N TYR A 164 -6.40 24.43 14.11
CA TYR A 164 -6.81 23.12 13.61
C TYR A 164 -8.16 22.63 14.13
N GLY A 165 -8.83 23.35 15.03
CA GLY A 165 -10.03 22.88 15.74
C GLY A 165 -11.15 22.33 14.86
N GLU A 166 -11.34 22.87 13.65
CA GLU A 166 -12.35 22.43 12.68
C GLU A 166 -11.83 21.45 11.62
N SER A 167 -10.51 21.21 11.58
CA SER A 167 -9.83 20.42 10.53
C SER A 167 -9.16 19.15 11.05
N VAL A 168 -9.29 18.83 12.35
CA VAL A 168 -8.74 17.62 12.96
C VAL A 168 -9.44 16.36 12.42
N PRO A 169 -8.69 15.29 12.08
CA PRO A 169 -7.25 15.12 12.23
C PRO A 169 -6.44 15.82 11.15
N VAL A 170 -5.27 16.35 11.53
CA VAL A 170 -4.30 16.95 10.60
C VAL A 170 -3.01 16.17 10.66
N VAL A 171 -2.52 15.71 9.50
CA VAL A 171 -1.26 14.99 9.38
C VAL A 171 -0.22 15.91 8.76
N VAL A 172 0.87 16.12 9.50
CA VAL A 172 2.04 16.87 9.07
C VAL A 172 3.18 15.89 8.84
N ILE A 173 3.75 15.91 7.64
CA ILE A 173 4.86 15.06 7.25
C ILE A 173 6.02 15.95 6.83
N ASP A 174 7.19 15.78 7.45
CA ASP A 174 8.39 16.60 7.23
C ASP A 174 8.09 18.11 7.32
N GLY A 175 7.31 18.49 8.33
CA GLY A 175 6.92 19.87 8.61
C GLY A 175 5.86 20.46 7.66
N ARG A 176 5.32 19.68 6.73
CA ARG A 176 4.26 20.12 5.80
C ARG A 176 2.94 19.41 6.08
N GLU A 177 1.87 20.17 6.19
CA GLU A 177 0.52 19.61 6.25
C GLU A 177 0.18 18.89 4.94
N ARG A 178 -0.06 17.58 5.02
CA ARG A 178 -0.40 16.74 3.85
C ARG A 178 -1.86 16.34 3.82
N PHE A 179 -2.47 16.16 5.00
CA PHE A 179 -3.85 15.73 5.13
C PHE A 179 -4.58 16.55 6.19
N ARG A 180 -5.86 16.82 5.92
CA ARG A 180 -6.82 17.44 6.84
C ARG A 180 -8.12 16.64 6.78
N GLY A 181 -8.71 16.33 7.92
CA GLY A 181 -9.88 15.45 7.99
C GLY A 181 -9.53 13.99 7.69
N GLN A 182 -10.28 13.33 6.82
CA GLN A 182 -10.05 11.91 6.51
C GLN A 182 -8.72 11.71 5.75
N VAL A 183 -7.90 10.76 6.21
CA VAL A 183 -6.67 10.37 5.52
C VAL A 183 -7.02 9.36 4.43
N ASP A 184 -6.96 9.81 3.17
CA ASP A 184 -7.16 8.94 2.01
C ASP A 184 -5.90 8.06 1.80
N VAL A 185 -6.10 6.75 1.91
CA VAL A 185 -5.07 5.73 1.74
C VAL A 185 -4.41 5.81 0.36
N LEU A 186 -5.18 6.06 -0.70
CA LEU A 186 -4.66 6.12 -2.06
C LEU A 186 -3.77 7.36 -2.26
N LEU A 187 -4.14 8.50 -1.66
CA LEU A 187 -3.31 9.70 -1.69
C LEU A 187 -2.02 9.53 -0.88
N LEU A 188 -2.10 8.89 0.29
CA LEU A 188 -0.92 8.56 1.10
C LEU A 188 0.05 7.68 0.32
N ARG A 189 -0.45 6.66 -0.36
CA ARG A 189 0.35 5.76 -1.20
C ARG A 189 1.00 6.47 -2.37
N ARG A 190 0.25 7.29 -3.10
CA ARG A 190 0.81 8.12 -4.17
C ARG A 190 1.91 9.05 -3.66
N LEU A 191 1.74 9.59 -2.45
CA LEU A 191 2.76 10.44 -1.82
C LEU A 191 4.03 9.64 -1.49
N ILE A 192 3.89 8.41 -0.98
CA ILE A 192 5.01 7.49 -0.72
C ILE A 192 5.72 7.13 -2.03
N ASP A 193 4.98 6.75 -3.07
CA ASP A 193 5.53 6.36 -4.38
C ASP A 193 6.25 7.53 -5.08
N ALA A 194 5.72 8.74 -4.94
CA ALA A 194 6.32 9.95 -5.51
C ALA A 194 7.59 10.41 -4.77
N THR A 195 7.82 9.95 -3.55
CA THR A 195 8.95 10.36 -2.71
C THR A 195 10.03 9.30 -2.76
N SER A 196 11.25 9.61 -3.20
CA SER A 196 12.34 8.61 -3.27
C SER A 196 12.74 8.06 -1.89
N PRO A 197 13.23 6.80 -1.78
CA PRO A 197 13.65 6.24 -0.51
C PRO A 197 14.91 6.94 -0.04
N ARG A 198 14.99 7.16 1.27
CA ARG A 198 16.20 7.69 1.88
C ARG A 198 17.25 6.59 1.91
N GLY A 199 18.40 6.84 1.31
CA GLY A 199 19.59 6.01 1.53
C GLY A 199 20.06 6.21 2.96
N GLY A 200 19.96 5.17 3.79
CA GLY A 200 20.40 5.22 5.17
C GLY A 200 21.92 5.42 5.26
N THR A 201 22.35 6.59 5.70
CA THR A 201 23.66 6.77 6.33
C THR A 201 23.41 7.37 7.71
N ALA A 202 23.41 6.51 8.71
CA ALA A 202 23.59 6.88 10.12
C ALA A 202 24.75 6.04 10.66
#